data_AF-A0A349MA64-F1
#
_entry.id   AF-A0A349MA64-F1
#
_cell.length_a   1.000
_cell.length_b   1.000
_cell.length_c   1.000
_cell.angle_alpha   90.00
_cell.angle_beta   90.00
_cell.angle_gamma   90.00
#
_symmetry.space_group_name_H-M   'P 1'
#
loop_
_entity.id
_entity.type
_entity.pdbx_description
1 polymer ?
#
loop_
_entity_poly.entity_id
_entity_poly.type
_entity_poly.pdbx_seq_one_letter_code
_entity_poly.pdbx_strand_id
1 'polypeptide(L)'
;MGCPGLQGTGVDSHTSVGTPSWYSPDPGPRSAIINLEFGPMFPNEAKPAVERAADIWSQSIETTFPVSIQAIWDSLPPNILAQAAPYEVLHDFEGAQIGNRQYAIALANQLAIQDFNPAAPDMVVKFAEDTEWYLGLDGQVPEGVYDMVTVALHEMGH
;
A
#
# COMPACT_ATOMS: atom_id res chain seq x y z
N MET A 1 1.33 -17.10 19.60
CA MET A 1 2.01 -15.83 19.88
C MET A 1 1.62 -14.89 18.76
N GLY A 2 0.68 -13.99 18.99
CA GLY A 2 0.21 -13.05 17.97
C GLY A 2 1.22 -11.92 17.82
N CYS A 3 1.64 -11.61 16.59
CA CYS A 3 2.30 -10.35 16.28
C CYS A 3 1.31 -9.23 16.65
N PRO A 4 1.66 -8.29 17.55
CA PRO A 4 0.74 -7.26 18.01
C PRO A 4 0.43 -6.17 16.96
N GLY A 5 0.76 -6.40 15.68
CA GLY A 5 0.77 -5.38 14.64
C GLY A 5 1.82 -4.31 14.90
N LEU A 6 1.98 -3.38 13.96
CA LEU A 6 2.67 -2.12 14.21
C LEU A 6 1.82 -1.28 15.18
N GLN A 7 2.34 -0.98 16.36
CA GLN A 7 1.73 -0.06 17.33
C GLN A 7 2.50 1.25 17.35
N GLY A 8 1.82 2.37 17.09
CA GLY A 8 2.37 3.69 17.30
C GLY A 8 2.68 3.91 18.78
N THR A 9 3.89 4.38 19.09
CA THR A 9 4.37 4.56 20.46
C THR A 9 3.87 5.85 21.12
N GLY A 10 3.20 6.73 20.36
CA GLY A 10 2.78 8.06 20.84
C GLY A 10 3.94 9.02 21.07
N VAL A 11 5.13 8.68 20.59
CA VAL A 11 6.34 9.50 20.64
C VAL A 11 6.80 9.71 19.20
N ASP A 12 6.90 10.97 18.79
CA ASP A 12 7.74 11.41 17.67
C ASP A 12 9.11 10.78 17.89
N SER A 13 9.39 9.75 17.10
CA SER A 13 10.68 9.11 17.07
C SER A 13 11.01 8.94 15.60
N HIS A 14 12.30 9.02 15.30
CA HIS A 14 12.95 8.80 14.02
C HIS A 14 12.65 7.40 13.43
N THR A 15 11.37 7.07 13.29
CA THR A 15 10.87 5.73 13.04
C THR A 15 10.62 5.59 11.56
N SER A 16 11.32 4.64 10.99
CA SER A 16 11.07 4.10 9.68
C SER A 16 11.02 2.59 9.78
N VAL A 17 10.21 1.98 8.92
CA VAL A 17 10.31 0.55 8.63
C VAL A 17 11.35 0.40 7.54
N GLY A 18 12.56 0.02 7.94
CA GLY A 18 13.61 -0.37 7.00
C GLY A 18 13.15 -1.53 6.12
N THR A 19 13.73 -1.64 4.92
CA THR A 19 13.40 -2.75 4.03
C THR A 19 13.78 -4.09 4.64
N PRO A 20 13.03 -5.18 4.33
CA PRO A 20 13.42 -6.52 4.73
C PRO A 20 14.86 -6.85 4.31
N SER A 21 15.55 -7.68 5.07
CA SER A 21 16.97 -8.02 4.82
C SER A 21 17.23 -8.69 3.46
N TRP A 22 16.18 -9.20 2.82
CA TRP A 22 16.21 -9.86 1.51
C TRP A 22 15.78 -8.94 0.36
N TYR A 23 15.35 -7.71 0.63
CA TYR A 23 14.98 -6.74 -0.40
C TYR A 23 16.19 -6.35 -1.26
N SER A 24 16.00 -6.29 -2.57
CA SER A 24 17.00 -5.79 -3.52
C SER A 24 16.51 -4.50 -4.22
N PRO A 25 17.30 -3.40 -4.20
CA PRO A 25 16.99 -2.20 -4.97
C PRO A 25 17.25 -2.36 -6.47
N ASP A 26 18.13 -3.29 -6.85
CA ASP A 26 18.35 -3.64 -8.26
C ASP A 26 17.13 -4.39 -8.81
N PRO A 27 16.84 -4.32 -10.13
CA PRO A 27 15.78 -5.08 -10.78
C PRO A 27 15.98 -6.59 -10.58
N GLY A 28 15.43 -7.12 -9.49
CA GLY A 28 15.33 -8.54 -9.19
C GLY A 28 14.05 -9.15 -9.79
N PRO A 29 13.89 -10.48 -9.70
CA PRO A 29 12.62 -11.11 -10.01
C PRO A 29 11.53 -10.54 -9.08
N ARG A 30 10.59 -9.78 -9.65
CA ARG A 30 9.37 -9.35 -8.95
C ARG A 30 8.34 -10.46 -9.09
N SER A 31 7.86 -10.98 -7.96
CA SER A 31 6.83 -12.02 -7.93
C SER A 31 5.43 -11.46 -8.17
N ALA A 32 5.26 -10.14 -8.08
CA ALA A 32 4.02 -9.45 -8.35
C ALA A 32 4.19 -8.24 -9.26
N ILE A 33 3.15 -7.98 -10.06
CA ILE A 33 3.02 -6.75 -10.84
C ILE A 33 2.06 -5.83 -10.08
N ILE A 34 2.58 -4.72 -9.57
CA ILE A 34 1.78 -3.68 -8.91
C ILE A 34 1.81 -2.43 -9.80
N ASN A 35 0.64 -2.00 -10.24
CA ASN A 35 0.45 -0.80 -11.05
C ASN A 35 -0.01 0.34 -10.14
N LEU A 36 0.71 1.47 -10.17
CA LEU A 36 0.33 2.68 -9.42
C LEU A 36 -0.28 3.71 -10.37
N GLU A 37 -1.46 4.20 -10.01
CA GLU A 37 -2.08 5.36 -10.63
C GLU A 37 -2.13 6.50 -9.63
N PHE A 38 -1.40 7.58 -9.90
CA PHE A 38 -1.40 8.77 -9.05
C PHE A 38 -2.48 9.75 -9.48
N GLY A 39 -3.29 10.20 -8.51
CA GLY A 39 -4.28 11.23 -8.72
C GLY A 39 -3.67 12.57 -9.18
N PRO A 40 -4.47 13.46 -9.79
CA PRO A 40 -3.96 14.67 -10.43
C PRO A 40 -3.29 15.66 -9.46
N MET A 41 -3.67 15.62 -8.18
CA MET A 41 -3.11 16.47 -7.13
C MET A 41 -1.90 15.85 -6.42
N PHE A 42 -1.49 14.64 -6.80
CA PHE A 42 -0.41 13.93 -6.10
C PHE A 42 0.95 14.58 -6.36
N PRO A 43 1.67 15.07 -5.31
CA PRO A 43 2.95 15.75 -5.48
C PRO A 43 4.00 14.83 -6.13
N ASN A 44 4.77 15.35 -7.08
CA ASN A 44 5.76 14.55 -7.80
C ASN A 44 6.90 14.07 -6.89
N GLU A 45 7.26 14.88 -5.91
CA GLU A 45 8.26 14.59 -4.89
C GLU A 45 7.84 13.45 -3.95
N ALA A 46 6.54 13.18 -3.81
CA ALA A 46 5.99 12.16 -2.93
C ALA A 46 5.87 10.78 -3.60
N LYS A 47 5.72 10.75 -4.93
CA LYS A 47 5.56 9.50 -5.72
C LYS A 47 6.66 8.47 -5.47
N PRO A 48 7.95 8.83 -5.41
CA PRO A 48 9.02 7.86 -5.17
C PRO A 48 8.87 7.08 -3.86
N ALA A 49 8.30 7.69 -2.80
CA ALA A 49 8.07 7.01 -1.53
C ALA A 49 6.96 5.95 -1.63
N VAL A 50 5.90 6.23 -2.39
CA VAL A 50 4.82 5.27 -2.68
C VAL A 50 5.31 4.15 -3.60
N GLU A 51 6.06 4.49 -4.64
CA GLU A 51 6.70 3.54 -5.54
C GLU A 51 7.65 2.61 -4.77
N ARG A 52 8.40 3.15 -3.80
CA ARG A 52 9.27 2.37 -2.92
C ARG A 52 8.50 1.31 -2.14
N ALA A 53 7.33 1.68 -1.61
CA ALA A 53 6.45 0.75 -0.90
C ALA A 53 5.89 -0.34 -1.83
N ALA A 54 5.43 0.04 -3.03
CA ALA A 54 4.97 -0.92 -4.04
C ALA A 54 6.09 -1.87 -4.47
N ASP A 55 7.32 -1.39 -4.64
CA ASP A 55 8.47 -2.23 -4.99
C ASP A 55 8.78 -3.27 -3.89
N ILE A 56 8.64 -2.90 -2.62
CA ILE A 56 8.80 -3.84 -1.49
C ILE A 56 7.70 -4.90 -1.54
N TRP A 57 6.44 -4.50 -1.70
CA TRP A 57 5.33 -5.43 -1.84
C TRP A 57 5.49 -6.35 -3.05
N SER A 58 5.98 -5.83 -4.18
CA SER A 58 6.20 -6.61 -5.42
C SER A 58 7.19 -7.77 -5.27
N GLN A 59 8.08 -7.69 -4.27
CA GLN A 59 9.02 -8.74 -3.89
C GLN A 59 8.52 -9.58 -2.71
N SER A 60 7.48 -9.13 -2.01
CA SER A 60 6.93 -9.77 -0.80
C SER A 60 5.79 -10.76 -1.10
N ILE A 61 5.03 -10.55 -2.18
CA ILE A 61 3.85 -11.35 -2.53
C ILE A 61 4.01 -12.00 -3.89
N GLU A 62 3.38 -13.16 -4.06
CA GLU A 62 3.27 -13.86 -5.33
C GLU A 62 1.85 -13.66 -5.89
N THR A 63 1.76 -13.14 -7.11
CA THR A 63 0.48 -13.03 -7.82
C THR A 63 0.66 -13.39 -9.28
N THR A 64 -0.35 -14.03 -9.84
CA THR A 64 -0.46 -14.31 -11.27
C THR A 64 -1.27 -13.25 -12.01
N PHE A 65 -1.94 -12.36 -11.26
CA PHE A 65 -2.74 -11.26 -11.78
C PHE A 65 -2.21 -9.90 -11.29
N PRO A 66 -2.09 -8.87 -12.14
CA PRO A 66 -1.64 -7.56 -11.68
C PRO A 66 -2.56 -6.97 -10.61
N VAL A 67 -1.99 -6.21 -9.68
CA VAL A 67 -2.75 -5.44 -8.67
C VAL A 67 -2.65 -3.96 -9.03
N SER A 68 -3.78 -3.29 -9.21
CA SER A 68 -3.86 -1.86 -9.51
C SER A 68 -4.20 -1.06 -8.26
N ILE A 69 -3.39 -0.05 -7.94
CA ILE A 69 -3.57 0.80 -6.76
C ILE A 69 -3.67 2.27 -7.21
N GLN A 70 -4.75 2.93 -6.84
CA GLN A 70 -4.90 4.37 -7.01
C GLN A 70 -4.44 5.11 -5.76
N ALA A 71 -3.43 5.96 -5.90
CA ALA A 71 -2.91 6.81 -4.83
C ALA A 71 -3.43 8.24 -5.01
N ILE A 72 -4.09 8.78 -3.98
CA ILE A 72 -4.72 10.10 -3.99
C ILE A 72 -4.11 10.97 -2.89
N TRP A 73 -3.91 12.25 -3.19
CA TRP A 73 -3.51 13.27 -2.24
C TRP A 73 -4.73 14.15 -1.95
N ASP A 74 -5.21 14.15 -0.71
CA ASP A 74 -6.50 14.75 -0.34
C ASP A 74 -6.50 15.19 1.14
N SER A 75 -7.41 16.07 1.52
CA SER A 75 -7.61 16.42 2.92
C SER A 75 -8.28 15.27 3.67
N LEU A 76 -7.71 14.90 4.83
CA LEU A 76 -8.23 13.86 5.70
C LEU A 76 -8.62 14.44 7.07
N PRO A 77 -9.51 13.76 7.82
CA PRO A 77 -9.82 14.16 9.18
C PRO A 77 -8.55 14.30 10.05
N PRO A 78 -8.57 15.15 11.08
CA PRO A 78 -7.40 15.36 11.94
C PRO A 78 -6.87 14.05 12.53
N ASN A 79 -5.54 13.93 12.61
CA ASN A 79 -4.80 12.76 13.11
C ASN A 79 -4.92 11.50 12.25
N ILE A 80 -5.37 11.61 10.99
CA ILE A 80 -5.30 10.53 10.01
C ILE A 80 -4.21 10.88 8.99
N LEU A 81 -3.14 10.08 8.96
CA LEU A 81 -2.03 10.27 8.02
C LEU A 81 -2.41 9.76 6.63
N ALA A 82 -3.05 8.60 6.57
CA ALA A 82 -3.56 8.01 5.35
C ALA A 82 -4.74 7.09 5.66
N GLN A 83 -5.45 6.68 4.61
CA GLN A 83 -6.47 5.66 4.69
C GLN A 83 -6.50 4.85 3.39
N ALA A 84 -6.71 3.54 3.51
CA ALA A 84 -6.87 2.65 2.38
C ALA A 84 -8.12 1.78 2.50
N ALA A 85 -8.62 1.37 1.35
CA ALA A 85 -9.64 0.34 1.23
C ALA A 85 -9.50 -0.39 -0.10
N PRO A 86 -9.91 -1.67 -0.18
CA PRO A 86 -10.19 -2.28 -1.46
C PRO A 86 -11.29 -1.48 -2.17
N TYR A 87 -11.16 -1.32 -3.48
CA TYR A 87 -12.17 -0.60 -4.26
C TYR A 87 -13.52 -1.31 -4.20
N GLU A 88 -13.48 -2.65 -4.24
CA GLU A 88 -14.64 -3.51 -4.11
C GLU A 88 -14.37 -4.72 -3.22
N VAL A 89 -15.44 -5.22 -2.61
CA VAL A 89 -15.44 -6.46 -1.83
C VAL A 89 -16.44 -7.41 -2.48
N LEU A 90 -15.96 -8.58 -2.90
CA LEU A 90 -16.78 -9.63 -3.51
C LEU A 90 -17.17 -10.68 -2.48
N HIS A 91 -18.34 -11.28 -2.67
CA HIS A 91 -18.88 -12.34 -1.82
C HIS A 91 -19.28 -13.53 -2.68
N ASP A 92 -18.81 -14.73 -2.33
CA ASP A 92 -19.18 -16.01 -2.96
C ASP A 92 -19.11 -16.02 -4.50
N PHE A 93 -18.05 -15.43 -5.06
CA PHE A 93 -17.77 -15.47 -6.50
C PHE A 93 -17.28 -16.85 -6.95
N GLU A 94 -17.41 -17.15 -8.24
CA GLU A 94 -16.84 -18.36 -8.84
C GLU A 94 -15.31 -18.34 -8.74
N GLY A 95 -14.73 -19.34 -8.07
CA GLY A 95 -13.30 -19.37 -7.72
C GLY A 95 -13.02 -19.05 -6.25
N ALA A 96 -14.02 -18.62 -5.47
CA ALA A 96 -13.88 -18.48 -4.02
C ALA A 96 -13.60 -19.84 -3.37
N GLN A 97 -12.45 -19.98 -2.72
CA GLN A 97 -12.02 -21.22 -2.09
C GLN A 97 -12.85 -21.59 -0.85
N ILE A 98 -13.48 -20.59 -0.22
CA ILE A 98 -14.30 -20.77 0.98
C ILE A 98 -15.57 -19.93 0.85
N GLY A 99 -16.73 -20.58 0.93
CA GLY A 99 -18.03 -19.91 0.84
C GLY A 99 -18.43 -19.14 2.11
N ASN A 100 -19.45 -18.30 1.98
CA ASN A 100 -19.93 -17.32 2.95
C ASN A 100 -18.81 -16.38 3.45
N ARG A 101 -17.99 -15.88 2.52
CA ARG A 101 -16.87 -14.99 2.84
C ARG A 101 -16.78 -13.81 1.89
N GLN A 102 -16.23 -12.74 2.44
CA GLN A 102 -15.90 -11.51 1.73
C GLN A 102 -14.42 -11.47 1.39
N TYR A 103 -14.11 -11.01 0.19
CA TYR A 103 -12.75 -10.91 -0.33
C TYR A 103 -12.55 -9.53 -0.95
N ALA A 104 -11.44 -8.88 -0.63
CA ALA A 104 -10.98 -7.72 -1.39
C ALA A 104 -10.80 -8.11 -2.88
N ILE A 105 -11.17 -7.21 -3.79
CA ILE A 105 -11.18 -7.51 -5.23
C ILE A 105 -9.82 -7.97 -5.77
N ALA A 106 -8.69 -7.43 -5.28
CA ALA A 106 -7.35 -7.93 -5.63
C ALA A 106 -7.18 -9.43 -5.35
N LEU A 107 -7.60 -9.88 -4.16
CA LEU A 107 -7.51 -11.28 -3.77
C LEU A 107 -8.52 -12.14 -4.55
N ALA A 108 -9.72 -11.61 -4.78
CA ALA A 108 -10.71 -12.32 -5.59
C ALA A 108 -10.22 -12.53 -7.03
N ASN A 109 -9.61 -11.52 -7.63
CA ASN A 109 -9.01 -11.57 -8.96
C ASN A 109 -7.92 -12.65 -9.04
N GLN A 110 -7.04 -12.71 -8.04
CA GLN A 110 -5.99 -13.72 -7.96
C GLN A 110 -6.55 -15.15 -7.79
N LEU A 111 -7.59 -15.34 -6.97
CA LEU A 111 -8.20 -16.64 -6.73
C LEU A 111 -9.00 -17.16 -7.93
N ALA A 112 -9.70 -16.27 -8.64
CA ALA A 112 -10.48 -16.62 -9.83
C ALA A 112 -9.65 -16.63 -11.13
N ILE A 113 -8.43 -16.06 -11.11
CA ILE A 113 -7.58 -15.86 -12.29
C ILE A 113 -8.33 -15.03 -13.35
N GLN A 114 -9.04 -13.99 -12.89
CA GLN A 114 -9.88 -13.11 -13.71
C GLN A 114 -9.93 -11.73 -13.10
N ASP A 115 -9.93 -10.67 -13.91
CA ASP A 115 -10.28 -9.33 -13.46
C ASP A 115 -11.80 -9.15 -13.39
N PHE A 116 -12.35 -8.97 -12.20
CA PHE A 116 -13.76 -8.69 -12.02
C PHE A 116 -14.15 -7.23 -12.32
N ASN A 117 -13.22 -6.28 -12.25
CA ASN A 117 -13.49 -4.87 -12.56
C ASN A 117 -12.28 -4.16 -13.21
N PRO A 118 -12.02 -4.42 -14.50
CA PRO A 118 -10.86 -3.85 -15.20
C PRO A 118 -10.95 -2.33 -15.46
N ALA A 119 -12.09 -1.70 -15.15
CA ALA A 119 -12.29 -0.27 -15.32
C ALA A 119 -11.98 0.53 -14.03
N ALA A 120 -11.63 -0.15 -12.94
CA ALA A 120 -11.36 0.45 -11.64
C ALA A 120 -10.04 -0.09 -11.05
N PRO A 121 -9.40 0.64 -10.12
CA PRO A 121 -8.29 0.08 -9.36
C PRO A 121 -8.79 -1.03 -8.43
N ASP A 122 -7.89 -1.90 -7.96
CA ASP A 122 -8.23 -2.89 -6.94
C ASP A 122 -8.26 -2.29 -5.53
N MET A 123 -7.46 -1.23 -5.30
CA MET A 123 -7.32 -0.53 -4.03
C MET A 123 -7.21 0.97 -4.26
N VAL A 124 -7.75 1.74 -3.32
CA VAL A 124 -7.51 3.18 -3.23
C VAL A 124 -6.78 3.48 -1.94
N VAL A 125 -5.69 4.24 -2.03
CA VAL A 125 -4.95 4.78 -0.90
C VAL A 125 -5.00 6.29 -0.96
N LYS A 126 -5.43 6.94 0.13
CA LYS A 126 -5.43 8.39 0.27
C LYS A 126 -4.41 8.82 1.30
N PHE A 127 -3.56 9.78 0.96
CA PHE A 127 -2.60 10.40 1.86
C PHE A 127 -3.04 11.82 2.20
N ALA A 128 -2.91 12.19 3.48
CA ALA A 128 -3.29 13.50 3.98
C ALA A 128 -2.42 14.60 3.38
N GLU A 129 -3.04 15.60 2.77
CA GLU A 129 -2.34 16.72 2.15
C GLU A 129 -1.71 17.71 3.15
N ASP A 130 -2.30 17.82 4.34
CA ASP A 130 -1.91 18.77 5.38
C ASP A 130 -0.89 18.19 6.38
N THR A 131 -0.33 17.01 6.10
CA THR A 131 0.65 16.34 6.97
C THR A 131 2.08 16.72 6.58
N GLU A 132 2.95 16.90 7.58
CA GLU A 132 4.38 17.05 7.34
C GLU A 132 5.02 15.68 7.06
N TRP A 133 5.30 15.42 5.78
CA TRP A 133 5.85 14.16 5.29
C TRP A 133 7.36 14.20 5.13
N TYR A 134 8.01 13.14 5.58
CA TYR A 134 9.35 12.77 5.15
C TYR A 134 9.26 11.93 3.88
N LEU A 135 9.84 12.45 2.80
CA LEU A 135 9.79 11.86 1.46
C LEU A 135 11.11 11.17 1.04
N GLY A 136 12.11 11.19 1.92
CA GLY A 136 13.38 10.51 1.68
C GLY A 136 13.24 9.00 1.74
N LEU A 137 14.09 8.28 1.01
CA LEU A 137 14.04 6.82 0.91
C LEU A 137 15.12 6.11 1.76
N ASP A 138 15.91 6.87 2.51
CA ASP A 138 17.05 6.39 3.30
C ASP A 138 16.67 6.05 4.76
N GLY A 139 15.42 6.30 5.15
CA GLY A 139 14.90 6.06 6.50
C GLY A 139 15.47 7.00 7.57
N GLN A 140 16.18 8.07 7.21
CA GLN A 140 16.70 9.10 8.12
C GLN A 140 15.64 10.16 8.41
N VAL A 141 14.55 9.74 9.04
CA VAL A 141 13.37 10.56 9.35
C VAL A 141 13.72 11.55 10.47
N PRO A 142 13.65 12.88 10.24
CA PRO A 142 13.79 13.87 11.30
C PRO A 142 12.65 13.80 12.33
N GLU A 143 12.87 14.37 13.51
CA GLU A 143 11.78 14.59 14.47
C GLU A 143 10.68 15.49 13.87
N GLY A 144 9.43 15.23 14.26
CA GLY A 144 8.26 16.03 13.90
C GLY A 144 7.59 15.71 12.56
N VAL A 145 8.15 14.80 11.75
CA VAL A 145 7.61 14.42 10.43
C VAL A 145 7.35 12.92 10.30
N TYR A 146 6.44 12.52 9.41
CA TYR A 146 6.06 11.12 9.21
C TYR A 146 6.71 10.51 7.98
N ASP A 147 7.28 9.31 8.11
CA ASP A 147 7.88 8.59 6.98
C ASP A 147 6.81 8.07 6.01
N MET A 148 6.82 8.63 4.79
CA MET A 148 5.82 8.28 3.80
C MET A 148 5.99 6.85 3.28
N VAL A 149 7.22 6.32 3.21
CA VAL A 149 7.44 4.91 2.79
C VAL A 149 6.78 3.96 3.79
N THR A 150 6.98 4.20 5.09
CA THR A 150 6.36 3.41 6.15
C THR A 150 4.84 3.47 6.11
N VAL A 151 4.25 4.66 5.94
CA VAL A 151 2.79 4.78 5.86
C VAL A 151 2.26 4.13 4.59
N ALA A 152 2.87 4.36 3.43
CA ALA A 152 2.46 3.69 2.19
C ALA A 152 2.56 2.16 2.28
N LEU A 153 3.60 1.62 2.93
CA LEU A 153 3.73 0.19 3.21
C LEU A 153 2.57 -0.34 4.06
N HIS A 154 2.18 0.40 5.11
CA HIS A 154 1.06 0.06 5.96
C HIS A 154 -0.26 0.04 5.17
N GLU A 155 -0.56 1.13 4.46
CA GLU A 155 -1.80 1.30 3.73
C GLU A 155 -1.98 0.26 2.61
N MET A 156 -0.91 -0.07 1.89
CA MET A 156 -0.92 -1.11 0.86
C MET A 156 -1.11 -2.53 1.44
N GLY A 157 -0.94 -2.70 2.75
CA GLY A 157 -1.16 -3.98 3.44
C GLY A 157 -2.62 -4.25 3.82
N HIS A 158 -3.51 -3.26 3.74
CA HIS A 158 -4.94 -3.41 4.02
C HIS A 158 -5.68 -4.22 2.95
#